data_AF-A0AAU9K712-F1
#
_entry.id   AF-A0AAU9K712-F1
#
_cell.length_a   1.000
_cell.length_b   1.000
_cell.length_c   1.000
_cell.angle_alpha   90.00
_cell.angle_beta   90.00
_cell.angle_gamma   90.00
#
_symmetry.space_group_name_H-M   'P 1'
#
loop_
_entity.id
_entity.type
_entity.pdbx_description
1 polymer ?
#
loop_
_entity_poly.entity_id
_entity_poly.type
_entity_poly.pdbx_seq_one_letter_code
_entity_poly.pdbx_strand_id
1 'polypeptide(L)'
;MRNSYPKPYTDRSSSSSQKIHSLPIFSRPSMIGASPIYEKLSTSRRIEKKPIEEDSETELNILCINCQNLINVNIIEEHSSHCVRVSENVLEVESESFLSQTNFKLQKLEKCLADIATTPGLRPGDKNYIAILSRMCNKISNITPPAFKDNAEVLTSLSSLLVTFRGSLSIRIYADRLQSLAQDQKLAIQEYEIEQKKLEVNKLRDDVEKYKSRATILQRTLLKHPGMKETDINRKLEEISSEISSFKSVNSSVVSSAAVEEDMTKVEEFEDLTERMNGGDNLQRFFYSICLGIKMKSASSSQIQNIDIQKLYNEAVNHNIPIENWSTWVSQALKNPERWIERKVKSNRRRQPRSSFLKEQYFETIIEEEA
;
A
#
# COMPACT_ATOMS: atom_id res chain seq x y z
N MET A 1 32.11 47.29 10.30
CA MET A 1 32.09 45.92 9.75
C MET A 1 30.90 45.80 8.81
N ARG A 2 31.13 45.87 7.49
CA ARG A 2 30.09 45.80 6.45
C ARG A 2 30.18 44.42 5.80
N ASN A 3 29.15 43.60 5.95
CA ASN A 3 29.05 42.32 5.26
C ASN A 3 28.45 42.54 3.86
N SER A 4 29.29 42.32 2.85
CA SER A 4 28.97 42.29 1.44
C SER A 4 28.43 40.91 1.05
N TYR A 5 27.19 40.86 0.56
CA TYR A 5 26.62 39.68 -0.10
C TYR A 5 27.09 39.62 -1.57
N PRO A 6 27.41 38.43 -2.12
CA PRO A 6 27.70 38.28 -3.53
C PRO A 6 26.42 38.14 -4.37
N LYS A 7 26.45 38.73 -5.57
CA LYS A 7 25.42 38.65 -6.62
C LYS A 7 25.42 37.26 -7.30
N PRO A 8 24.28 36.81 -7.85
CA PRO A 8 24.22 35.58 -8.63
C PRO A 8 24.71 35.80 -10.07
N TYR A 9 25.47 34.82 -10.57
CA TYR A 9 25.92 34.70 -11.95
C TYR A 9 24.78 34.18 -12.83
N THR A 10 24.59 34.85 -13.97
CA THR A 10 23.77 34.38 -15.10
C THR A 10 24.70 34.10 -16.28
N ASP A 11 24.70 32.87 -16.79
CA ASP A 11 25.06 32.50 -18.16
C ASP A 11 24.42 31.11 -18.41
N ARG A 12 23.54 30.86 -19.39
CA ARG A 12 23.49 31.12 -20.85
C ARG A 12 24.35 30.16 -21.66
N SER A 13 23.77 29.01 -22.04
CA SER A 13 24.13 28.17 -23.20
C SER A 13 23.24 26.91 -23.17
N SER A 14 22.74 26.30 -24.23
CA SER A 14 22.75 26.55 -25.66
C SER A 14 21.83 25.46 -26.24
N SER A 15 20.84 25.86 -27.04
CA SER A 15 19.90 24.95 -27.69
C SER A 15 20.56 24.26 -28.88
N SER A 16 20.86 22.97 -28.75
CA SER A 16 21.31 22.12 -29.85
C SER A 16 20.13 21.31 -30.37
N SER A 17 19.58 21.76 -31.50
CA SER A 17 18.59 21.03 -32.29
C SER A 17 19.20 19.71 -32.79
N GLN A 18 18.70 18.58 -32.31
CA GLN A 18 19.02 17.27 -32.87
C GLN A 18 18.06 16.95 -34.02
N LYS A 19 18.68 16.60 -35.15
CA LYS A 19 18.06 16.15 -36.40
C LYS A 19 17.38 14.80 -36.20
N ILE A 20 16.12 14.72 -36.64
CA ILE A 20 15.34 13.50 -36.77
C ILE A 20 15.89 12.72 -37.97
N HIS A 21 16.58 11.60 -37.72
CA HIS A 21 16.90 10.61 -38.74
C HIS A 21 15.72 9.65 -38.89
N SER A 22 15.10 9.71 -40.06
CA SER A 22 14.11 8.77 -40.59
C SER A 22 14.70 7.36 -40.70
N LEU A 23 14.05 6.38 -40.06
CA LEU A 23 14.37 4.95 -40.18
C LEU A 23 13.84 4.38 -41.51
N PRO A 24 14.54 3.41 -42.13
CA PRO A 24 14.09 2.77 -43.35
C PRO A 24 12.97 1.76 -43.07
N ILE A 25 11.99 1.77 -43.97
CA ILE A 25 10.87 0.84 -44.05
C ILE A 25 11.42 -0.54 -44.42
N PHE A 26 11.35 -1.49 -43.48
CA PHE A 26 11.64 -2.89 -43.75
C PHE A 26 10.43 -3.54 -44.44
N SER A 27 10.61 -3.84 -45.72
CA SER A 27 9.73 -4.67 -46.54
C SER A 27 9.62 -6.08 -45.95
N ARG A 28 8.38 -6.55 -45.74
CA ARG A 28 8.07 -7.94 -45.39
C ARG A 28 8.39 -8.88 -46.56
N PRO A 29 9.15 -9.96 -46.37
CA PRO A 29 9.16 -11.06 -47.32
C PRO A 29 7.88 -11.88 -47.17
N SER A 30 7.12 -11.95 -48.26
CA SER A 30 6.12 -12.98 -48.49
C SER A 30 6.83 -14.33 -48.61
N MET A 31 6.50 -15.28 -47.75
CA MET A 31 6.88 -16.69 -47.91
C MET A 31 5.62 -17.55 -47.91
N ILE A 32 5.12 -17.74 -49.13
CA ILE A 32 4.30 -18.88 -49.54
C ILE A 32 5.28 -20.06 -49.66
N GLY A 33 5.02 -21.15 -48.95
CA GLY A 33 5.88 -22.33 -49.02
C GLY A 33 5.39 -23.45 -48.12
N ALA A 34 4.24 -24.01 -48.44
CA ALA A 34 3.83 -25.30 -47.92
C ALA A 34 4.79 -26.37 -48.45
N SER A 35 5.39 -27.16 -47.56
CA SER A 35 6.02 -28.44 -47.91
C SER A 35 5.67 -29.46 -46.84
N PRO A 36 5.01 -30.57 -47.20
CA PRO A 36 4.77 -31.68 -46.30
C PRO A 36 5.94 -32.65 -46.44
N ILE A 37 6.87 -32.61 -45.49
CA ILE A 37 7.83 -33.71 -45.28
C ILE A 37 7.58 -34.25 -43.88
N TYR A 38 6.47 -34.99 -43.76
CA TYR A 38 6.36 -36.07 -42.79
C TYR A 38 7.09 -37.26 -43.39
N GLU A 39 8.19 -37.69 -42.79
CA GLU A 39 8.41 -39.10 -42.46
C GLU A 39 9.81 -39.35 -41.90
N LYS A 40 9.83 -40.18 -40.85
CA LYS A 40 10.93 -41.06 -40.44
C LYS A 40 12.18 -40.36 -39.92
N LEU A 41 12.24 -40.24 -38.59
CA LEU A 41 13.45 -40.50 -37.79
C LEU A 41 13.07 -40.63 -36.30
N SER A 42 12.21 -41.61 -35.99
CA SER A 42 12.01 -42.09 -34.62
C SER A 42 13.18 -42.98 -34.20
N THR A 43 14.38 -42.38 -34.08
CA THR A 43 15.46 -43.02 -33.35
C THR A 43 15.13 -42.91 -31.87
N SER A 44 14.54 -43.98 -31.34
CA SER A 44 14.38 -44.21 -29.91
C SER A 44 15.79 -44.27 -29.28
N ARG A 45 16.35 -43.09 -28.97
CA ARG A 45 17.55 -43.00 -28.14
C ARG A 45 17.13 -43.47 -26.77
N ARG A 46 17.54 -44.69 -26.44
CA ARG A 46 17.48 -45.24 -25.09
C ARG A 46 18.33 -44.29 -24.23
N ILE A 47 17.68 -43.34 -23.57
CA ILE A 47 18.34 -42.44 -22.61
C ILE A 47 18.80 -43.37 -21.49
N GLU A 48 20.09 -43.69 -21.50
CA GLU A 48 20.74 -44.32 -20.36
C GLU A 48 20.54 -43.37 -19.19
N LYS A 49 19.66 -43.76 -18.26
CA LYS A 49 19.48 -43.05 -17.00
C LYS A 49 20.81 -43.18 -16.26
N LYS A 50 21.66 -42.16 -16.38
CA LYS A 50 22.77 -41.99 -15.44
C LYS A 50 22.18 -42.09 -14.04
N PRO A 51 22.84 -42.81 -13.11
CA PRO A 51 22.46 -42.80 -11.71
C PRO A 51 22.28 -41.34 -11.31
N ILE A 52 21.07 -40.98 -10.88
CA ILE A 52 20.83 -39.69 -10.28
C ILE A 52 21.66 -39.77 -9.01
N GLU A 53 22.77 -39.01 -8.96
CA GLU A 53 23.51 -38.78 -7.73
C GLU A 53 22.56 -38.02 -6.80
N GLU A 54 21.73 -38.79 -6.10
CA GLU A 54 20.94 -38.36 -4.96
C GLU A 54 21.93 -38.00 -3.87
N ASP A 55 22.10 -36.69 -3.67
CA ASP A 55 22.24 -36.01 -2.38
C ASP A 55 22.94 -34.66 -2.60
N SER A 56 22.34 -33.79 -3.42
CA SER A 56 22.59 -32.35 -3.23
C SER A 56 21.90 -31.97 -1.93
N GLU A 57 22.65 -32.04 -0.81
CA GLU A 57 22.21 -31.58 0.51
C GLU A 57 21.48 -30.24 0.36
N THR A 58 20.25 -30.18 0.88
CA THR A 58 19.42 -29.00 0.74
C THR A 58 20.04 -27.84 1.52
N GLU A 59 20.47 -26.80 0.80
CA GLU A 59 20.96 -25.52 1.37
C GLU A 59 19.83 -24.68 1.99
N LEU A 60 19.15 -25.24 2.97
CA LEU A 60 18.09 -24.56 3.73
C LEU A 60 18.67 -23.99 5.01
N ASN A 61 18.41 -22.69 5.24
CA ASN A 61 18.74 -22.00 6.48
C ASN A 61 17.45 -21.68 7.25
N ILE A 62 17.43 -21.97 8.55
CA ILE A 62 16.32 -21.75 9.47
C ILE A 62 16.65 -20.56 10.38
N LEU A 63 15.65 -19.70 10.63
CA LEU A 63 15.82 -18.55 11.51
C LEU A 63 15.93 -19.00 12.97
N CYS A 64 17.03 -18.67 13.64
CA CYS A 64 17.17 -18.86 15.09
C CYS A 64 16.44 -17.73 15.82
N ILE A 65 15.53 -18.05 16.74
CA ILE A 65 14.76 -17.05 17.48
C ILE A 65 15.63 -16.19 18.42
N ASN A 66 16.73 -16.75 18.93
CA ASN A 66 17.56 -16.10 19.95
C ASN A 66 18.53 -15.07 19.36
N CYS A 67 19.18 -15.39 18.23
CA CYS A 67 20.14 -14.48 17.59
C CYS A 67 19.64 -13.88 16.27
N GLN A 68 18.45 -14.29 15.81
CA GLN A 68 17.86 -13.92 14.52
C GLN A 68 18.77 -14.19 13.31
N ASN A 69 19.78 -15.04 13.45
CA ASN A 69 20.60 -15.49 12.32
C ASN A 69 19.89 -16.64 11.58
N LEU A 70 20.17 -16.75 10.29
CA LEU A 70 19.75 -17.85 9.43
C LEU A 70 20.82 -18.96 9.50
N ILE A 71 20.45 -20.10 10.07
CA ILE A 71 21.35 -21.21 10.41
C ILE A 71 21.12 -22.39 9.47
N ASN A 72 22.17 -22.90 8.85
CA ASN A 72 22.07 -24.05 7.95
C ASN A 72 21.56 -25.29 8.72
N VAL A 73 20.65 -26.04 8.12
CA VAL A 73 20.06 -27.25 8.71
C VAL A 73 21.11 -28.21 9.28
N ASN A 74 22.25 -28.35 8.61
CA ASN A 74 23.32 -29.26 8.99
C ASN A 74 24.03 -28.89 10.30
N ILE A 75 23.96 -27.62 10.74
CA ILE A 75 24.64 -27.12 11.95
C ILE A 75 23.65 -26.69 13.05
N ILE A 76 22.36 -27.02 12.91
CA ILE A 76 21.34 -26.60 13.89
C ILE A 76 21.61 -27.16 15.28
N GLU A 77 22.00 -28.44 15.38
CA GLU A 77 22.28 -29.08 16.67
C GLU A 77 23.42 -28.36 17.40
N GLU A 78 24.55 -28.15 16.70
CA GLU A 78 25.69 -27.41 17.23
C GLU A 78 25.30 -25.97 17.61
N HIS A 79 24.60 -25.25 16.74
CA HIS A 79 24.17 -23.88 17.01
C HIS A 79 23.25 -23.80 18.23
N SER A 80 22.28 -24.71 18.34
CA SER A 80 21.29 -24.72 19.43
C SER A 80 21.92 -24.99 20.80
N SER A 81 23.03 -25.73 20.85
CA SER A 81 23.77 -25.95 22.09
C SER A 81 24.46 -24.69 22.63
N HIS A 82 24.78 -23.74 21.74
CA HIS A 82 25.45 -22.47 22.10
C HIS A 82 24.47 -21.30 22.21
N CYS A 83 23.48 -21.22 21.31
CA CYS A 83 22.54 -20.11 21.20
C CYS A 83 21.30 -20.34 22.08
N VAL A 84 21.51 -20.37 23.40
CA VAL A 84 20.45 -20.64 24.39
C VAL A 84 19.77 -19.36 24.89
N ARG A 85 20.40 -18.19 24.69
CA ARG A 85 19.90 -16.89 25.15
C ARG A 85 19.80 -15.90 24.01
N VAL A 86 18.84 -14.98 24.12
CA VAL A 86 18.70 -13.86 23.18
C VAL A 86 19.97 -13.02 23.20
N SER A 87 20.54 -12.73 22.03
CA SER A 87 21.75 -11.92 21.93
C SER A 87 21.48 -10.45 22.25
N GLU A 88 22.46 -9.75 22.83
CA GLU A 88 22.35 -8.33 23.18
C GLU A 88 21.92 -7.46 22.00
N ASN A 89 22.50 -7.66 20.82
CA ASN A 89 22.12 -6.95 19.59
C ASN A 89 20.63 -7.13 19.23
N VAL A 90 20.05 -8.29 19.52
CA VAL A 90 18.62 -8.54 19.26
C VAL A 90 17.77 -7.79 20.28
N LEU A 91 18.16 -7.78 21.55
CA LEU A 91 17.48 -7.01 22.59
C LEU A 91 17.52 -5.51 22.31
N GLU A 92 18.67 -4.99 21.86
CA GLU A 92 18.83 -3.60 21.45
C GLU A 92 17.88 -3.27 20.30
N VAL A 93 17.92 -4.05 19.22
CA VAL A 93 17.08 -3.83 18.03
C VAL A 93 15.59 -3.97 18.33
N GLU A 94 15.18 -4.89 19.20
CA GLU A 94 13.78 -5.04 19.62
C GLU A 94 13.26 -3.83 20.41
N SER A 95 14.15 -3.06 21.03
CA SER A 95 13.79 -1.80 21.69
C SER A 95 13.72 -0.60 20.72
N GLU A 96 14.25 -0.74 19.51
CA GLU A 96 14.23 0.29 18.50
C GLU A 96 12.90 0.33 17.71
N SER A 97 12.80 1.31 16.81
CA SER A 97 11.66 1.45 15.90
C SER A 97 11.41 0.18 15.07
N PHE A 98 10.15 -0.04 14.69
CA PHE A 98 9.78 -1.16 13.82
C PHE A 98 10.55 -1.15 12.47
N LEU A 99 10.94 0.03 11.99
CA LEU A 99 11.78 0.19 10.80
C LEU A 99 13.20 -0.34 11.02
N SER A 100 13.81 -0.05 12.17
CA SER A 100 15.11 -0.61 12.56
C SER A 100 15.08 -2.13 12.62
N GLN A 101 14.03 -2.69 13.25
CA GLN A 101 13.86 -4.14 13.35
C GLN A 101 13.77 -4.82 11.99
N THR A 102 13.04 -4.21 11.05
CA THR A 102 12.90 -4.75 9.70
C THR A 102 14.21 -4.65 8.92
N ASN A 103 14.92 -3.51 9.01
CA ASN A 103 16.24 -3.32 8.41
C ASN A 103 17.25 -4.34 8.93
N PHE A 104 17.25 -4.62 10.24
CA PHE A 104 18.10 -5.64 10.84
C PHE A 104 17.84 -7.03 10.24
N LYS A 105 16.57 -7.42 10.11
CA LYS A 105 16.20 -8.71 9.49
C LYS A 105 16.58 -8.78 8.01
N LEU A 106 16.43 -7.68 7.27
CA LEU A 106 16.87 -7.59 5.86
C LEU A 106 18.39 -7.76 5.74
N GLN A 107 19.19 -7.14 6.60
CA GLN A 107 20.65 -7.33 6.62
C GLN A 107 21.05 -8.77 6.92
N LYS A 108 20.34 -9.45 7.84
CA LYS A 108 20.56 -10.88 8.13
C LYS A 108 20.24 -11.75 6.92
N LEU A 109 19.17 -11.43 6.19
CA LEU A 109 18.81 -12.14 4.96
C LEU A 109 19.81 -11.89 3.83
N GLU A 110 20.25 -10.64 3.64
CA GLU A 110 21.28 -10.27 2.65
C GLU A 110 22.56 -11.06 2.88
N LYS A 111 23.05 -11.07 4.13
CA LYS A 111 24.25 -11.82 4.51
C LYS A 111 24.09 -13.32 4.22
N CYS A 112 22.94 -13.90 4.57
CA CYS A 112 22.66 -15.30 4.30
C CYS A 112 22.64 -15.60 2.79
N LEU A 113 22.04 -14.74 1.97
CA LEU A 113 22.04 -14.89 0.52
C LEU A 113 23.46 -14.78 -0.07
N ALA A 114 24.30 -13.89 0.48
CA ALA A 114 25.70 -13.77 0.09
C ALA A 114 26.49 -15.04 0.43
N ASP A 115 26.30 -15.59 1.64
CA ASP A 115 26.94 -16.84 2.07
C ASP A 115 26.52 -18.00 1.15
N ILE A 116 25.22 -18.13 0.87
CA ILE A 116 24.70 -19.15 -0.06
C ILE A 116 25.34 -18.97 -1.44
N ALA A 117 25.44 -17.74 -1.98
CA ALA A 117 26.01 -17.50 -3.31
C ALA A 117 27.45 -18.00 -3.48
N THR A 118 28.22 -18.08 -2.37
CA THR A 118 29.59 -18.61 -2.37
C THR A 118 29.66 -20.14 -2.35
N THR A 119 28.53 -20.82 -2.11
CA THR A 119 28.50 -22.28 -1.95
C THR A 119 28.78 -22.98 -3.29
N PRO A 120 29.77 -23.88 -3.34
CA PRO A 120 30.04 -24.66 -4.54
C PRO A 120 28.91 -25.65 -4.81
N GLY A 121 28.63 -25.96 -6.07
CA GLY A 121 27.60 -26.95 -6.45
C GLY A 121 26.18 -26.38 -6.65
N LEU A 122 25.96 -25.10 -6.34
CA LEU A 122 24.70 -24.43 -6.68
C LEU A 122 24.40 -24.46 -8.18
N ARG A 123 23.15 -24.80 -8.52
CA ARG A 123 22.68 -24.81 -9.91
C ARG A 123 22.75 -23.39 -10.48
N PRO A 124 23.17 -23.19 -11.74
CA PRO A 124 23.30 -21.85 -12.33
C PRO A 124 22.02 -21.00 -12.24
N GLY A 125 20.85 -21.62 -12.41
CA GLY A 125 19.56 -20.94 -12.26
C GLY A 125 19.33 -20.43 -10.83
N ASP A 126 19.69 -21.22 -9.82
CA ASP A 126 19.56 -20.85 -8.41
C ASP A 126 20.53 -19.71 -8.05
N LYS A 127 21.77 -19.74 -8.56
CA LYS A 127 22.73 -18.64 -8.44
C LYS A 127 22.18 -17.32 -8.98
N ASN A 128 21.54 -17.36 -10.16
CA ASN A 128 20.93 -16.17 -10.75
C ASN A 128 19.78 -15.64 -9.87
N TYR A 129 18.91 -16.53 -9.36
CA TYR A 129 17.85 -16.12 -8.45
C TYR A 129 18.40 -15.51 -7.15
N ILE A 130 19.43 -16.09 -6.55
CA ILE A 130 20.10 -15.52 -5.37
C ILE A 130 20.61 -14.12 -5.68
N ALA A 131 21.31 -13.91 -6.81
CA ALA A 131 21.81 -12.60 -7.21
C ALA A 131 20.67 -11.58 -7.45
N ILE A 132 19.53 -12.01 -7.98
CA ILE A 132 18.33 -11.15 -8.12
C ILE A 132 17.78 -10.79 -6.73
N LEU A 133 17.65 -11.77 -5.84
CA LEU A 133 17.13 -11.58 -4.49
C LEU A 133 18.04 -10.65 -3.66
N SER A 134 19.36 -10.81 -3.73
CA SER A 134 20.31 -9.91 -3.06
C SER A 134 20.17 -8.48 -3.57
N ARG A 135 20.05 -8.28 -4.89
CA ARG A 135 19.81 -6.93 -5.45
C ARG A 135 18.49 -6.33 -4.97
N MET A 136 17.43 -7.13 -4.87
CA MET A 136 16.14 -6.67 -4.33
C MET A 136 16.22 -6.35 -2.84
N CYS A 137 16.91 -7.18 -2.05
CA CYS A 137 17.17 -6.94 -0.64
C CYS A 137 17.87 -5.60 -0.44
N ASN A 138 18.92 -5.32 -1.20
CA ASN A 138 19.69 -4.09 -1.09
C ASN A 138 18.87 -2.87 -1.53
N LYS A 139 18.02 -3.03 -2.56
CA LYS A 139 17.07 -1.98 -2.92
C LYS A 139 16.12 -1.67 -1.77
N ILE A 140 15.54 -2.69 -1.12
CA ILE A 140 14.59 -2.52 0.01
C ILE A 140 15.28 -1.87 1.22
N SER A 141 16.47 -2.35 1.60
CA SER A 141 17.23 -1.81 2.73
C SER A 141 17.63 -0.34 2.56
N ASN A 142 17.79 0.12 1.32
CA ASN A 142 18.14 1.51 1.01
C ASN A 142 16.93 2.45 0.89
N ILE A 143 15.69 1.94 1.04
CA ILE A 143 14.49 2.77 1.01
C ILE A 143 14.39 3.54 2.33
N THR A 144 14.52 4.85 2.26
CA THR A 144 14.35 5.75 3.40
C THR A 144 13.05 6.55 3.27
N PRO A 145 12.34 6.86 4.38
CA PRO A 145 11.21 7.77 4.34
C PRO A 145 11.65 9.15 3.77
N PRO A 146 10.88 9.78 2.87
CA PRO A 146 9.50 9.47 2.46
C PRO A 146 9.37 8.72 1.12
N ALA A 147 10.38 7.95 0.68
CA ALA A 147 10.43 7.30 -0.64
C ALA A 147 9.48 6.07 -0.78
N PHE A 148 8.18 6.26 -0.53
CA PHE A 148 7.18 5.18 -0.52
C PHE A 148 6.93 4.54 -1.90
N LYS A 149 7.05 5.32 -2.98
CA LYS A 149 6.79 4.85 -4.35
C LYS A 149 7.73 3.72 -4.75
N ASP A 150 9.01 3.85 -4.38
CA ASP A 150 10.05 2.89 -4.75
C ASP A 150 9.80 1.52 -4.11
N ASN A 151 9.24 1.49 -2.89
CA ASN A 151 8.90 0.22 -2.21
C ASN A 151 7.79 -0.54 -2.94
N ALA A 152 6.74 0.17 -3.38
CA ALA A 152 5.63 -0.45 -4.11
C ALA A 152 6.09 -1.08 -5.45
N GLU A 153 7.04 -0.45 -6.13
CA GLU A 153 7.63 -0.98 -7.37
C GLU A 153 8.46 -2.25 -7.11
N VAL A 154 9.27 -2.26 -6.05
CA VAL A 154 10.05 -3.45 -5.67
C VAL A 154 9.13 -4.60 -5.27
N LEU A 155 8.09 -4.36 -4.48
CA LEU A 155 7.09 -5.38 -4.11
C LEU A 155 6.36 -5.95 -5.33
N THR A 156 6.02 -5.10 -6.31
CA THR A 156 5.38 -5.55 -7.56
C THR A 156 6.34 -6.40 -8.38
N SER A 157 7.60 -6.00 -8.45
CA SER A 157 8.67 -6.75 -9.14
C SER A 157 8.91 -8.11 -8.50
N LEU A 158 9.00 -8.16 -7.16
CA LEU A 158 9.19 -9.39 -6.40
C LEU A 158 7.97 -10.32 -6.53
N SER A 159 6.75 -9.78 -6.47
CA SER A 159 5.53 -10.57 -6.68
C SER A 159 5.49 -11.17 -8.09
N SER A 160 5.92 -10.42 -9.11
CA SER A 160 6.03 -10.91 -10.49
C SER A 160 7.08 -12.00 -10.63
N LEU A 161 8.24 -11.84 -9.98
CA LEU A 161 9.30 -12.85 -9.91
C LEU A 161 8.80 -14.16 -9.28
N LEU A 162 8.00 -14.06 -8.21
CA LEU A 162 7.42 -15.21 -7.52
C LEU A 162 6.40 -15.95 -8.38
N VAL A 163 5.67 -15.28 -9.26
CA VAL A 163 4.73 -15.96 -10.19
C VAL A 163 5.48 -16.79 -11.24
N THR A 164 6.63 -16.30 -11.71
CA THR A 164 7.42 -16.94 -12.77
C THR A 164 8.61 -17.74 -12.24
N PHE A 165 8.69 -17.95 -10.93
CA PHE A 165 9.83 -18.58 -10.27
C PHE A 165 10.02 -20.04 -10.71
N ARG A 166 11.24 -20.39 -11.13
CA ARG A 166 11.64 -21.73 -11.58
C ARG A 166 12.85 -22.30 -10.82
N GLY A 167 13.30 -21.64 -9.76
CA GLY A 167 14.41 -22.09 -8.92
C GLY A 167 14.04 -23.29 -8.03
N SER A 168 15.00 -23.73 -7.22
CA SER A 168 14.76 -24.75 -6.19
C SER A 168 13.71 -24.28 -5.18
N LEU A 169 13.10 -25.26 -4.49
CA LEU A 169 12.26 -24.97 -3.34
C LEU A 169 13.04 -24.24 -2.22
N SER A 170 14.33 -24.56 -2.04
CA SER A 170 15.16 -23.87 -1.05
C SER A 170 15.30 -22.38 -1.37
N ILE A 171 15.57 -22.01 -2.63
CA ILE A 171 15.65 -20.60 -3.03
C ILE A 171 14.29 -19.91 -2.94
N ARG A 172 13.20 -20.64 -3.22
CA ARG A 172 11.84 -20.10 -3.09
C ARG A 172 11.54 -19.60 -1.68
N ILE A 173 11.97 -20.34 -0.65
CA ILE A 173 11.75 -19.95 0.75
C ILE A 173 12.38 -18.59 1.07
N TYR A 174 13.58 -18.31 0.57
CA TYR A 174 14.20 -16.99 0.76
C TYR A 174 13.47 -15.88 0.00
N ALA A 175 12.93 -16.20 -1.19
CA ALA A 175 12.14 -15.25 -1.96
C ALA A 175 10.83 -14.88 -1.24
N ASP A 176 10.13 -15.86 -0.66
CA ASP A 176 8.93 -15.63 0.14
C ASP A 176 9.25 -14.85 1.44
N ARG A 177 10.38 -15.16 2.10
CA ARG A 177 10.87 -14.39 3.26
C ARG A 177 11.18 -12.94 2.90
N LEU A 178 11.87 -12.70 1.78
CA LEU A 178 12.15 -11.34 1.30
C LEU A 178 10.84 -10.59 1.02
N GLN A 179 9.82 -11.27 0.48
CA GLN A 179 8.52 -10.67 0.23
C GLN A 179 7.82 -10.25 1.51
N SER A 180 7.86 -11.09 2.55
CA SER A 180 7.35 -10.75 3.88
C SER A 180 8.08 -9.54 4.45
N LEU A 181 9.42 -9.52 4.44
CA LEU A 181 10.20 -8.40 4.96
C LEU A 181 9.98 -7.11 4.18
N ALA A 182 9.80 -7.19 2.86
CA ALA A 182 9.46 -6.03 2.04
C ALA A 182 8.09 -5.44 2.41
N GLN A 183 7.12 -6.28 2.76
CA GLN A 183 5.80 -5.84 3.25
C GLN A 183 5.93 -5.21 4.64
N ASP A 184 6.68 -5.82 5.54
CA ASP A 184 6.96 -5.26 6.88
C ASP A 184 7.65 -3.90 6.77
N GLN A 185 8.61 -3.75 5.85
CA GLN A 185 9.32 -2.49 5.61
C GLN A 185 8.35 -1.40 5.13
N LYS A 186 7.42 -1.76 4.25
CA LYS A 186 6.38 -0.84 3.77
C LYS A 186 5.51 -0.38 4.94
N LEU A 187 5.08 -1.29 5.82
CA LEU A 187 4.28 -0.95 7.00
C LEU A 187 5.06 -0.06 7.97
N ALA A 188 6.34 -0.36 8.22
CA ALA A 188 7.21 0.44 9.09
C ALA A 188 7.40 1.88 8.60
N ILE A 189 7.56 2.07 7.27
CA ILE A 189 7.62 3.41 6.68
C ILE A 189 6.29 4.15 6.85
N GLN A 190 5.15 3.47 6.67
CA GLN A 190 3.83 4.08 6.88
C GLN A 190 3.61 4.49 8.34
N GLU A 191 4.00 3.65 9.28
CA GLU A 191 3.92 3.95 10.71
C GLU A 191 4.76 5.18 11.06
N TYR A 192 5.98 5.28 10.52
CA TYR A 192 6.84 6.45 10.68
C TYR A 192 6.18 7.73 10.15
N GLU A 193 5.57 7.68 8.95
CA GLU A 193 4.85 8.84 8.39
C GLU A 193 3.65 9.26 9.24
N ILE A 194 2.90 8.29 9.77
CA ILE A 194 1.77 8.53 10.67
C ILE A 194 2.27 9.22 11.95
N GLU A 195 3.37 8.74 12.54
CA GLU A 195 3.97 9.33 13.74
C GLU A 195 4.37 10.80 13.51
N GLN A 196 5.03 11.09 12.37
CA GLN A 196 5.40 12.45 11.99
C GLN A 196 4.17 13.35 11.81
N LYS A 197 3.10 12.84 11.19
CA LYS A 197 1.85 13.58 11.02
C LYS A 197 1.12 13.82 12.34
N LYS A 198 1.14 12.86 13.28
CA LYS A 198 0.62 13.07 14.64
C LYS A 198 1.35 14.20 15.37
N LEU A 199 2.69 14.24 15.27
CA LEU A 199 3.49 15.32 15.85
C LEU A 199 3.15 16.68 15.23
N GLU A 200 2.97 16.75 13.91
CA GLU A 200 2.53 17.96 13.21
C GLU A 200 1.15 18.44 13.68
N VAL A 201 0.19 17.51 13.78
CA VAL A 201 -1.17 17.79 14.28
C VAL A 201 -1.15 18.29 15.72
N ASN A 202 -0.33 17.69 16.59
CA ASN A 202 -0.20 18.13 17.98
C ASN A 202 0.37 19.55 18.08
N LYS A 203 1.38 19.89 17.28
CA LYS A 203 1.90 21.28 17.23
C LYS A 203 0.84 22.28 16.78
N LEU A 204 0.08 21.95 15.75
CA LEU A 204 -1.02 22.79 15.28
C LEU A 204 -2.12 22.92 16.34
N ARG A 205 -2.41 21.86 17.10
CA ARG A 205 -3.35 21.87 18.20
C ARG A 205 -2.90 22.82 19.32
N ASP A 206 -1.63 22.78 19.70
CA ASP A 206 -1.05 23.68 20.71
C ASP A 206 -1.11 25.14 20.25
N ASP A 207 -0.83 25.40 18.98
CA ASP A 207 -0.95 26.74 18.39
C ASP A 207 -2.41 27.23 18.41
N VAL A 208 -3.37 26.39 18.02
CA VAL A 208 -4.79 26.72 18.09
C VAL A 208 -5.22 27.06 19.52
N GLU A 209 -4.80 26.27 20.52
CA GLU A 209 -5.14 26.52 21.92
C GLU A 209 -4.49 27.82 22.42
N LYS A 210 -3.26 28.13 22.00
CA LYS A 210 -2.58 29.40 22.28
C LYS A 210 -3.31 30.61 21.66
N TYR A 211 -3.80 30.49 20.43
CA TYR A 211 -4.58 31.56 19.80
C TYR A 211 -5.95 31.71 20.44
N LYS A 212 -6.59 30.60 20.83
CA LYS A 212 -7.86 30.60 21.56
C LYS A 212 -7.71 31.30 22.91
N SER A 213 -6.67 30.98 23.68
CA SER A 213 -6.39 31.63 24.96
C SER A 213 -6.14 33.14 24.78
N ARG A 214 -5.34 33.55 23.78
CA ARG A 214 -5.14 34.97 23.45
C ARG A 214 -6.45 35.66 23.06
N ALA A 215 -7.29 35.01 22.25
CA ALA A 215 -8.58 35.55 21.84
C ALA A 215 -9.51 35.79 23.05
N THR A 216 -9.56 34.85 24.00
CA THR A 216 -10.38 35.03 25.22
C THR A 216 -9.88 36.19 26.10
N ILE A 217 -8.56 36.40 26.20
CA ILE A 217 -7.99 37.55 26.94
C ILE A 217 -8.35 38.87 26.26
N LEU A 218 -8.24 38.93 24.93
CA LEU A 218 -8.61 40.11 24.15
C LEU A 218 -10.10 40.42 24.30
N GLN A 219 -10.96 39.40 24.21
CA GLN A 219 -12.41 39.55 24.39
C GLN A 219 -12.75 40.12 25.77
N ARG A 220 -12.15 39.58 26.85
CA ARG A 220 -12.32 40.11 28.22
C ARG A 220 -11.81 41.55 28.35
N THR A 221 -10.76 41.92 27.63
CA THR A 221 -10.19 43.27 27.69
C THR A 221 -11.09 44.28 26.96
N LEU A 222 -11.66 43.89 25.81
CA LEU A 222 -12.61 44.71 25.07
C LEU A 222 -13.90 44.96 25.85
N LEU A 223 -14.42 43.96 26.56
CA LEU A 223 -15.62 44.10 27.40
C LEU A 223 -15.44 45.07 28.58
N LYS A 224 -14.20 45.33 29.02
CA LYS A 224 -13.91 46.32 30.08
C LYS A 224 -13.91 47.76 29.57
N HIS A 225 -13.94 47.99 28.26
CA HIS A 225 -13.89 49.35 27.73
C HIS A 225 -15.25 50.03 27.88
N PRO A 226 -15.34 51.15 28.61
CA PRO A 226 -16.61 51.88 28.73
C PRO A 226 -17.04 52.37 27.34
N GLY A 227 -18.23 51.98 26.91
CA GLY A 227 -18.84 52.40 25.64
C GLY A 227 -19.07 51.32 24.59
N MET A 228 -18.50 50.11 24.72
CA MET A 228 -18.84 48.98 23.84
C MET A 228 -19.85 48.05 24.51
N LYS A 229 -21.01 47.85 23.88
CA LYS A 229 -22.00 46.83 24.31
C LYS A 229 -21.59 45.48 23.74
N GLU A 230 -21.75 44.43 24.54
CA GLU A 230 -21.44 43.04 24.16
C GLU A 230 -22.15 42.60 22.87
N THR A 231 -23.37 43.09 22.64
CA THR A 231 -24.17 42.85 21.44
C THR A 231 -23.50 43.34 20.15
N ASP A 232 -22.81 44.48 20.20
CA ASP A 232 -22.14 45.06 19.02
C ASP A 232 -20.88 44.27 18.66
N ILE A 233 -20.21 43.70 19.66
CA ILE A 233 -19.04 42.83 19.47
C ILE A 233 -19.48 41.50 18.85
N ASN A 234 -20.55 40.89 19.37
CA ASN A 234 -21.06 39.63 18.85
C ASN A 234 -21.54 39.77 17.39
N ARG A 235 -22.21 40.87 17.04
CA ARG A 235 -22.63 41.12 15.65
C ARG A 235 -21.42 41.19 14.69
N LYS A 236 -20.36 41.88 15.08
CA LYS A 236 -19.13 41.95 14.26
C LYS A 236 -18.41 40.60 14.18
N LEU A 237 -18.45 39.80 15.24
CA LEU A 237 -17.90 38.43 15.22
C LEU A 237 -18.67 37.53 14.27
N GLU A 238 -20.00 37.63 14.21
CA GLU A 238 -20.82 36.90 13.23
C GLU A 238 -20.55 37.34 11.79
N GLU A 239 -20.37 38.65 11.55
CA GLU A 239 -19.97 39.19 10.24
C GLU A 239 -18.61 38.59 9.80
N ILE A 240 -17.59 38.61 10.67
CA ILE A 240 -16.26 38.03 10.39
C ILE A 240 -16.33 36.50 10.22
N SER A 241 -17.11 35.82 11.07
CA SER A 241 -17.30 34.36 10.98
C SER A 241 -17.93 33.97 9.64
N SER A 242 -18.90 34.75 9.18
CA SER A 242 -19.57 34.56 7.88
C SER A 242 -18.60 34.75 6.72
N GLU A 243 -17.72 35.76 6.78
CA GLU A 243 -16.65 35.96 5.80
C GLU A 243 -15.66 34.78 5.79
N ILE A 244 -15.20 34.31 6.96
CA ILE A 244 -14.27 33.17 7.08
C ILE A 244 -14.91 31.87 6.55
N SER A 245 -16.20 31.65 6.83
CA SER A 245 -16.93 30.50 6.29
C SER A 245 -17.07 30.55 4.77
N SER A 246 -17.15 31.74 4.16
CA SER A 246 -17.17 31.87 2.70
C SER A 246 -15.87 31.37 2.04
N PHE A 247 -14.73 31.52 2.69
CA PHE A 247 -13.44 31.03 2.18
C PHE A 247 -13.31 29.50 2.24
N LYS A 248 -14.05 28.81 3.12
CA LYS A 248 -14.06 27.34 3.18
C LYS A 248 -14.73 26.68 1.98
N SER A 249 -15.54 27.42 1.21
CA SER A 249 -16.23 26.89 0.03
C SER A 249 -15.29 26.55 -1.12
N VAL A 250 -14.07 27.09 -1.17
CA VAL A 250 -13.19 26.94 -2.35
C VAL A 250 -12.29 25.69 -2.29
N ASN A 251 -12.09 25.09 -1.10
CA ASN A 251 -11.19 23.91 -0.94
C ASN A 251 -11.89 22.65 -0.38
N SER A 252 -13.22 22.59 -0.35
CA SER A 252 -13.99 21.52 0.30
C SER A 252 -14.16 20.21 -0.51
N SER A 253 -13.11 19.72 -1.18
CA SER A 253 -13.17 18.39 -1.83
C SER A 253 -12.33 17.29 -1.16
N VAL A 254 -11.53 17.55 -0.11
CA VAL A 254 -10.56 16.53 0.38
C VAL A 254 -10.45 16.38 1.92
N VAL A 255 -11.28 17.00 2.75
CA VAL A 255 -11.20 16.78 4.21
C VAL A 255 -12.54 16.39 4.81
N SER A 256 -12.89 15.11 4.67
CA SER A 256 -13.95 14.47 5.47
C SER A 256 -13.72 12.97 5.49
N SER A 257 -12.76 12.51 6.30
CA SER A 257 -12.63 11.08 6.64
C SER A 257 -11.95 10.79 7.99
N ALA A 258 -11.40 11.77 8.73
CA ALA A 258 -10.57 11.48 9.91
C ALA A 258 -11.15 11.93 11.27
N ALA A 259 -12.41 12.38 11.34
CA ALA A 259 -13.03 12.89 12.57
C ALA A 259 -14.34 12.14 12.94
N VAL A 260 -14.45 10.86 12.60
CA VAL A 260 -15.63 10.04 12.91
C VAL A 260 -15.23 8.90 13.85
N GLU A 261 -14.67 9.22 15.02
CA GLU A 261 -14.58 8.22 16.11
C GLU A 261 -14.96 8.75 17.50
N GLU A 262 -15.08 10.06 17.73
CA GLU A 262 -15.62 10.56 19.00
C GLU A 262 -17.05 11.07 18.84
N ASP A 263 -17.98 10.28 19.37
CA ASP A 263 -19.23 10.72 19.99
C ASP A 263 -20.32 11.26 19.04
N MET A 264 -20.87 10.38 18.21
CA MET A 264 -22.09 10.60 17.41
C MET A 264 -23.39 10.46 18.23
N THR A 265 -23.34 10.75 19.54
CA THR A 265 -24.50 10.65 20.45
C THR A 265 -25.20 12.00 20.66
N LYS A 266 -24.70 13.09 20.06
CA LYS A 266 -25.38 14.39 20.07
C LYS A 266 -26.34 14.51 18.88
N VAL A 267 -27.55 14.01 19.13
CA VAL A 267 -28.73 14.12 18.25
C VAL A 267 -29.27 15.56 18.15
N GLU A 268 -28.67 16.54 18.84
CA GLU A 268 -29.14 17.93 18.85
C GLU A 268 -28.57 18.81 17.70
N GLU A 269 -27.55 18.37 16.95
CA GLU A 269 -27.06 19.08 15.76
C GLU A 269 -27.82 18.71 14.46
N PHE A 270 -28.92 17.96 14.60
CA PHE A 270 -29.67 17.36 13.48
C PHE A 270 -30.74 18.27 12.89
N GLU A 271 -31.29 19.22 13.67
CA GLU A 271 -32.39 20.08 13.20
C GLU A 271 -31.90 21.12 12.17
N ASP A 272 -30.69 21.67 12.32
CA ASP A 272 -30.17 22.75 11.46
C ASP A 272 -29.70 22.26 10.05
N LEU A 273 -29.46 20.94 9.92
CA LEU A 273 -29.17 20.31 8.62
C LEU A 273 -30.44 20.05 7.81
N THR A 274 -31.59 19.87 8.47
CA THR A 274 -32.84 19.46 7.83
C THR A 274 -33.44 20.60 6.97
N GLU A 275 -33.28 21.85 7.39
CA GLU A 275 -33.77 23.02 6.64
C GLU A 275 -32.98 23.32 5.36
N ARG A 276 -31.72 22.87 5.25
CA ARG A 276 -30.86 23.08 4.07
C ARG A 276 -30.96 21.96 3.01
N MET A 277 -31.74 20.90 3.27
CA MET A 277 -31.73 19.66 2.51
C MET A 277 -32.93 19.42 1.58
N ASN A 278 -33.65 20.46 1.15
CA ASN A 278 -34.79 20.35 0.21
C ASN A 278 -34.44 19.91 -1.23
N GLY A 279 -33.19 19.49 -1.51
CA GLY A 279 -32.81 18.86 -2.77
C GLY A 279 -32.86 17.34 -2.66
N GLY A 280 -33.59 16.66 -3.56
CA GLY A 280 -33.71 15.19 -3.57
C GLY A 280 -32.38 14.43 -3.54
N ASP A 281 -31.33 15.01 -4.14
CA ASP A 281 -29.97 14.44 -4.13
C ASP A 281 -29.31 14.46 -2.74
N ASN A 282 -29.65 15.45 -1.90
CA ASN A 282 -29.09 15.56 -0.54
C ASN A 282 -29.70 14.52 0.40
N LEU A 283 -31.00 14.24 0.25
CA LEU A 283 -31.69 13.20 0.99
C LEU A 283 -31.12 11.81 0.69
N GLN A 284 -30.84 11.51 -0.58
CA GLN A 284 -30.20 10.25 -0.95
C GLN A 284 -28.81 10.13 -0.32
N ARG A 285 -27.97 11.17 -0.39
CA ARG A 285 -26.63 11.13 0.24
C ARG A 285 -26.69 10.93 1.74
N PHE A 286 -27.65 11.56 2.41
CA PHE A 286 -27.87 11.40 3.84
C PHE A 286 -28.31 9.97 4.19
N PHE A 287 -29.23 9.38 3.43
CA PHE A 287 -29.59 7.98 3.61
C PHE A 287 -28.39 7.03 3.42
N TYR A 288 -27.53 7.32 2.46
CA TYR A 288 -26.31 6.54 2.20
C TYR A 288 -25.31 6.62 3.35
N SER A 289 -25.15 7.79 3.99
CA SER A 289 -24.25 7.93 5.12
C SER A 289 -24.71 7.12 6.33
N ILE A 290 -26.03 7.08 6.60
CA ILE A 290 -26.64 6.22 7.64
C ILE A 290 -26.31 4.74 7.35
N CYS A 291 -26.58 4.29 6.12
CA CYS A 291 -26.32 2.91 5.72
C CYS A 291 -24.84 2.54 5.85
N LEU A 292 -23.93 3.43 5.45
CA LEU A 292 -22.50 3.21 5.53
C LEU A 292 -22.02 3.12 6.99
N GLY A 293 -22.51 4.01 7.86
CA GLY A 293 -22.20 3.98 9.28
C GLY A 293 -22.60 2.65 9.93
N ILE A 294 -23.77 2.11 9.58
CA ILE A 294 -24.22 0.81 10.11
C ILE A 294 -23.42 -0.35 9.48
N LYS A 295 -23.07 -0.27 8.19
CA LYS A 295 -22.19 -1.27 7.53
C LYS A 295 -20.82 -1.35 8.20
N MET A 296 -20.21 -0.21 8.52
CA MET A 296 -18.91 -0.14 9.20
C MET A 296 -18.98 -0.76 10.61
N LYS A 297 -20.05 -0.49 11.37
CA LYS A 297 -20.28 -1.11 12.70
C LYS A 297 -20.52 -2.63 12.62
N SER A 298 -20.97 -3.14 11.48
CA SER A 298 -21.34 -4.54 11.28
C SER A 298 -20.31 -5.32 10.45
N ALA A 299 -19.05 -4.86 10.42
CA ALA A 299 -17.99 -5.35 9.53
C ALA A 299 -17.71 -6.87 9.61
N SER A 300 -18.11 -7.53 10.70
CA SER A 300 -17.96 -8.98 10.89
C SER A 300 -18.96 -9.83 10.09
N SER A 301 -20.07 -9.26 9.58
CA SER A 301 -21.07 -10.01 8.81
C SER A 301 -20.90 -9.80 7.30
N SER A 302 -20.41 -10.82 6.60
CA SER A 302 -20.18 -10.81 5.15
C SER A 302 -21.44 -10.55 4.31
N GLN A 303 -22.63 -10.80 4.88
CA GLN A 303 -23.91 -10.59 4.20
C GLN A 303 -24.29 -9.10 4.13
N ILE A 304 -24.01 -8.33 5.19
CA ILE A 304 -24.38 -6.91 5.28
C ILE A 304 -23.59 -6.05 4.28
N GLN A 305 -22.35 -6.45 3.98
CA GLN A 305 -21.50 -5.73 3.01
C GLN A 305 -22.10 -5.75 1.59
N ASN A 306 -22.77 -6.84 1.20
CA ASN A 306 -23.31 -7.08 -0.13
C ASN A 306 -24.70 -6.48 -0.40
N ILE A 307 -25.23 -5.70 0.54
CA ILE A 307 -26.55 -5.09 0.43
C ILE A 307 -26.54 -3.92 -0.54
N ASP A 308 -27.55 -3.88 -1.41
CA ASP A 308 -27.82 -2.77 -2.32
C ASP A 308 -28.51 -1.60 -1.58
N ILE A 309 -27.73 -0.56 -1.30
CA ILE A 309 -28.19 0.65 -0.59
C ILE A 309 -29.22 1.41 -1.43
N GLN A 310 -29.14 1.36 -2.76
CA GLN A 310 -30.06 2.05 -3.64
C GLN A 310 -31.46 1.44 -3.53
N LYS A 311 -31.55 0.11 -3.47
CA LYS A 311 -32.81 -0.61 -3.26
C LYS A 311 -33.44 -0.26 -1.90
N LEU A 312 -32.64 -0.21 -0.84
CA LEU A 312 -33.09 0.21 0.50
C LEU A 312 -33.64 1.64 0.49
N TYR A 313 -32.95 2.57 -0.16
CA TYR A 313 -33.41 3.96 -0.27
C TYR A 313 -34.75 4.06 -0.99
N ASN A 314 -34.88 3.41 -2.15
CA ASN A 314 -36.12 3.41 -2.91
C ASN A 314 -37.28 2.83 -2.11
N GLU A 315 -37.04 1.78 -1.31
CA GLU A 315 -38.07 1.17 -0.48
C GLU A 315 -38.46 2.08 0.71
N ALA A 316 -37.51 2.78 1.33
CA ALA A 316 -37.80 3.78 2.36
C ALA A 316 -38.65 4.95 1.82
N VAL A 317 -38.34 5.43 0.61
CA VAL A 317 -39.11 6.47 -0.08
C VAL A 317 -40.51 5.97 -0.44
N ASN A 318 -40.62 4.76 -1.01
CA ASN A 318 -41.90 4.17 -1.39
C ASN A 318 -42.83 3.93 -0.20
N HIS A 319 -42.28 3.66 0.99
CA HIS A 319 -43.04 3.51 2.23
C HIS A 319 -43.29 4.83 2.97
N ASN A 320 -42.88 5.98 2.41
CA ASN A 320 -42.98 7.30 3.02
C ASN A 320 -42.43 7.33 4.46
N ILE A 321 -41.27 6.72 4.66
CA ILE A 321 -40.65 6.67 5.99
C ILE A 321 -40.08 8.07 6.30
N PRO A 322 -40.48 8.68 7.43
CA PRO A 322 -39.98 9.99 7.81
C PRO A 322 -38.47 9.93 8.12
N ILE A 323 -37.75 11.01 7.83
CA ILE A 323 -36.28 11.06 7.81
C ILE A 323 -35.70 10.71 9.18
N GLU A 324 -36.39 11.12 10.24
CA GLU A 324 -36.05 10.88 11.64
C GLU A 324 -36.03 9.37 11.96
N ASN A 325 -36.83 8.58 11.24
CA ASN A 325 -36.95 7.14 11.42
C ASN A 325 -36.07 6.32 10.47
N TRP A 326 -35.25 6.95 9.61
CA TRP A 326 -34.39 6.21 8.68
C TRP A 326 -33.35 5.35 9.41
N SER A 327 -32.75 5.86 10.49
CA SER A 327 -31.75 5.11 11.26
C SER A 327 -32.32 3.83 11.88
N THR A 328 -33.51 3.93 12.49
CA THR A 328 -34.20 2.79 13.12
C THR A 328 -34.70 1.81 12.06
N TRP A 329 -35.25 2.31 10.95
CA TRP A 329 -35.72 1.48 9.86
C TRP A 329 -34.59 0.72 9.16
N VAL A 330 -33.47 1.39 8.83
CA VAL A 330 -32.30 0.72 8.23
C VAL A 330 -31.77 -0.35 9.18
N SER A 331 -31.65 -0.06 10.48
CA SER A 331 -31.23 -1.05 11.48
C SER A 331 -32.15 -2.27 11.53
N GLN A 332 -33.47 -2.08 11.38
CA GLN A 332 -34.43 -3.18 11.32
C GLN A 332 -34.35 -3.95 10.00
N ALA A 333 -34.22 -3.25 8.87
CA ALA A 333 -34.10 -3.85 7.54
C ALA A 333 -32.84 -4.73 7.44
N LEU A 334 -31.74 -4.30 8.06
CA LEU A 334 -30.47 -5.02 8.08
C LEU A 334 -30.46 -6.28 8.98
N LYS A 335 -31.47 -6.49 9.83
CA LYS A 335 -31.64 -7.76 10.56
C LYS A 335 -31.93 -8.94 9.62
N ASN A 336 -32.48 -8.67 8.43
CA ASN A 336 -32.81 -9.66 7.41
C ASN A 336 -32.14 -9.28 6.07
N PRO A 337 -30.80 -9.43 5.96
CA PRO A 337 -30.02 -8.94 4.82
C PRO A 337 -30.41 -9.62 3.49
N GLU A 338 -30.96 -10.83 3.52
CA GLU A 338 -31.30 -11.61 2.32
C GLU A 338 -32.32 -10.95 1.39
N ARG A 339 -33.21 -10.09 1.91
CA ARG A 339 -34.19 -9.34 1.10
C ARG A 339 -33.53 -8.26 0.22
N TRP A 340 -32.35 -7.80 0.63
CA TRP A 340 -31.66 -6.63 0.10
C TRP A 340 -30.39 -6.98 -0.68
N ILE A 341 -29.96 -8.24 -0.61
CA ILE A 341 -28.89 -8.75 -1.47
C ILE A 341 -29.54 -9.06 -2.81
N GLU A 342 -29.15 -8.30 -3.85
CA GLU A 342 -29.53 -8.65 -5.20
C GLU A 342 -28.94 -10.02 -5.49
N ARG A 343 -29.83 -11.02 -5.59
CA ARG A 343 -29.44 -12.38 -5.97
C ARG A 343 -28.98 -12.23 -7.41
N LYS A 344 -27.68 -11.94 -7.61
CA LYS A 344 -27.04 -11.94 -8.92
C LYS A 344 -27.32 -13.33 -9.45
N VAL A 345 -28.36 -13.45 -10.26
CA VAL A 345 -28.65 -14.65 -11.03
C VAL A 345 -27.32 -14.87 -11.71
N LYS A 346 -26.61 -15.91 -11.28
CA LYS A 346 -25.31 -16.26 -11.84
C LYS A 346 -25.62 -16.50 -13.30
N SER A 347 -25.48 -15.45 -14.11
CA SER A 347 -25.61 -15.59 -15.54
C SER A 347 -24.56 -16.63 -15.84
N ASN A 348 -25.00 -17.79 -16.31
CA ASN A 348 -24.15 -18.85 -16.79
C ASN A 348 -23.47 -18.35 -18.08
N ARG A 349 -22.74 -17.24 -17.99
CA ARG A 349 -21.70 -16.89 -18.94
C ARG A 349 -20.67 -17.99 -18.76
N ARG A 350 -20.85 -19.05 -19.55
CA ARG A 350 -19.86 -20.06 -19.88
C ARG A 350 -18.50 -19.37 -19.81
N ARG A 351 -17.69 -19.75 -18.82
CA ARG A 351 -16.28 -19.45 -18.84
C ARG A 351 -15.76 -20.09 -20.11
N GLN A 352 -15.64 -19.30 -21.18
CA GLN A 352 -14.86 -19.70 -22.35
C GLN A 352 -13.49 -20.11 -21.80
N PRO A 353 -13.00 -21.32 -22.11
CA PRO A 353 -11.65 -21.70 -21.74
C PRO A 353 -10.73 -20.62 -22.31
N ARG A 354 -10.02 -19.89 -21.45
CA ARG A 354 -8.91 -19.08 -21.91
C ARG A 354 -7.93 -20.08 -22.51
N SER A 355 -7.90 -20.17 -23.84
CA SER A 355 -6.86 -20.85 -24.55
C SER A 355 -5.55 -20.19 -24.16
N SER A 356 -4.81 -20.85 -23.29
CA SER A 356 -3.43 -20.55 -23.01
C SER A 356 -2.62 -20.86 -24.26
N PHE A 357 -2.60 -19.90 -25.20
CA PHE A 357 -1.58 -19.84 -26.22
C PHE A 357 -0.26 -19.57 -25.50
N LEU A 358 0.43 -20.66 -25.13
CA LEU A 358 1.86 -20.67 -24.82
C LEU A 358 2.59 -20.08 -26.03
N LYS A 359 2.80 -18.77 -26.02
CA LYS A 359 3.75 -18.13 -26.91
C LYS A 359 5.12 -18.38 -26.28
N GLU A 360 5.88 -19.32 -26.84
CA GLU A 360 7.31 -19.49 -26.51
C GLU A 360 7.99 -18.13 -26.68
N GLN A 361 8.34 -17.49 -25.56
CA GLN A 361 9.24 -16.35 -25.55
C GLN A 361 10.65 -16.91 -25.55
N TYR A 362 11.31 -16.84 -26.70
CA TYR A 362 12.75 -17.07 -26.81
C TYR A 362 13.43 -15.91 -26.07
N PHE A 363 14.19 -16.23 -25.01
CA PHE A 363 15.05 -15.25 -24.36
C PHE A 363 16.34 -15.14 -25.18
N GLU A 364 16.67 -13.93 -25.61
CA GLU A 364 17.99 -13.62 -26.16
C GLU A 364 19.04 -13.84 -25.08
N THR A 365 20.03 -14.69 -25.37
CA THR A 365 21.17 -14.95 -24.51
C THR A 365 21.97 -13.65 -24.35
N ILE A 366 22.03 -13.11 -23.13
CA ILE A 366 22.92 -12.00 -22.81
C ILE A 366 24.35 -12.57 -22.82
N ILE A 367 25.14 -12.16 -23.81
CA ILE A 367 26.57 -12.42 -23.86
C ILE A 367 27.22 -11.35 -22.97
N GLU A 368 27.79 -11.76 -21.84
CA GLU A 368 28.63 -10.89 -21.03
C GLU A 368 29.98 -10.74 -21.77
N GLU A 369 30.31 -9.52 -22.20
CA GLU A 369 31.66 -9.18 -22.66
C GLU A 369 32.59 -9.20 -21.45
N GLU A 370 33.59 -10.09 -21.47
CA GLU A 370 34.69 -10.11 -20.51
C GLU A 370 35.50 -8.80 -20.61
N ALA A 371 35.72 -8.13 -19.48
CA ALA A 371 36.55 -6.94 -19.35
C ALA A 371 37.86 -7.25 -18.62
#